data_AF-A0A7X0GMT9-F1
#
_entry.id   AF-A0A7X0GMT9-F1
#
_cell.length_a   1.000
_cell.length_b   1.000
_cell.length_c   1.000
_cell.angle_alpha   90.00
_cell.angle_beta   90.00
_cell.angle_gamma   90.00
#
_symmetry.space_group_name_H-M   'P 1'
#
loop_
_entity.id
_entity.type
_entity.pdbx_description
1 polymer ?
#
loop_
_entity_poly.entity_id
_entity_poly.type
_entity_poly.pdbx_seq_one_letter_code
_entity_poly.pdbx_strand_id
1 'polypeptide(L)' 'MAAGLAPGLPPAVATALVTAWAQLYGLVGFELFGPFNRVVEDRETFFRHAAGQLAKEVGLVPTRR' A
#
# COMPACT_ATOMS: atom_id res chain seq x y z
N MET A 1 -5.87 -6.46 -17.65
CA MET A 1 -5.34 -7.17 -16.47
C MET A 1 -6.02 -6.77 -15.16
N ALA A 2 -6.33 -5.49 -14.90
CA ALA A 2 -7.00 -5.07 -13.65
C ALA A 2 -8.55 -4.91 -13.72
N ALA A 3 -9.18 -5.11 -14.89
CA ALA A 3 -10.60 -4.84 -15.10
C ALA A 3 -11.57 -5.66 -14.23
N GLY A 4 -11.15 -6.85 -13.76
CA GLY A 4 -11.95 -7.67 -12.84
C GLY A 4 -11.83 -7.26 -11.36
N LEU A 5 -10.78 -6.53 -10.99
CA LEU A 5 -10.53 -6.11 -9.60
C LEU A 5 -11.24 -4.80 -9.25
N ALA A 6 -11.42 -3.92 -10.22
CA ALA A 6 -12.11 -2.65 -10.02
C ALA A 6 -12.96 -2.28 -11.25
N PRO A 7 -14.16 -2.89 -11.36
CA PRO A 7 -15.10 -2.56 -12.44
C PRO A 7 -15.44 -1.06 -12.43
N GLY A 8 -15.33 -0.42 -13.59
CA GLY A 8 -15.68 1.00 -13.75
C GLY A 8 -14.54 2.00 -13.48
N LEU A 9 -13.34 1.54 -13.09
CA LEU A 9 -12.18 2.43 -13.01
C LEU A 9 -11.50 2.61 -14.37
N PRO A 10 -10.93 3.80 -14.67
CA PRO A 10 -10.02 3.97 -15.78
C PRO A 10 -8.84 2.99 -15.66
N PRO A 11 -8.34 2.40 -16.77
CA PRO A 11 -7.28 1.39 -16.73
C PRO A 11 -6.04 1.80 -15.93
N ALA A 12 -5.62 3.06 -16.02
CA ALA A 12 -4.48 3.59 -15.27
C ALA A 12 -4.70 3.56 -13.74
N VAL A 13 -5.91 3.87 -13.29
CA VAL A 13 -6.28 3.86 -11.86
C VAL A 13 -6.32 2.43 -11.35
N ALA A 14 -6.86 1.50 -12.14
CA ALA A 14 -6.89 0.08 -11.77
C ALA A 14 -5.46 -0.50 -11.65
N THR A 15 -4.54 -0.11 -12.52
CA THR A 15 -3.12 -0.46 -12.39
C THR A 15 -2.52 0.13 -11.11
N ALA A 16 -2.72 1.43 -10.85
CA ALA A 16 -2.21 2.08 -9.63
C ALA A 16 -2.72 1.40 -8.35
N LEU A 17 -4.00 1.02 -8.33
CA LEU A 17 -4.62 0.28 -7.23
C LEU A 17 -3.93 -1.07 -6.99
N VAL A 18 -3.74 -1.87 -8.04
CA VAL A 18 -3.10 -3.20 -7.92
C VAL A 18 -1.65 -3.06 -7.47
N THR A 19 -0.93 -2.05 -7.97
CA THR A 19 0.44 -1.76 -7.55
C THR A 19 0.51 -1.38 -6.07
N ALA A 20 -0.35 -0.48 -5.59
CA ALA A 20 -0.39 -0.10 -4.17
C ALA A 20 -0.79 -1.28 -3.27
N TRP A 21 -1.74 -2.12 -3.71
CA TRP A 21 -2.15 -3.31 -3.00
C TRP A 21 -1.02 -4.34 -2.87
N ALA A 22 -0.30 -4.63 -3.95
CA ALA A 22 0.85 -5.55 -3.93
C ALA A 22 1.95 -5.06 -2.97
N GLN A 23 2.24 -3.76 -2.98
CA GLN A 23 3.19 -3.15 -2.04
C GLN A 23 2.73 -3.28 -0.59
N LEU A 24 1.45 -2.99 -0.30
CA LEU A 24 0.88 -3.12 1.04
C LEU A 24 0.92 -4.59 1.54
N TYR A 25 0.61 -5.54 0.67
CA TYR A 25 0.73 -6.96 0.97
C TYR A 25 2.18 -7.34 1.28
N GLY A 26 3.14 -6.81 0.53
CA GLY A 26 4.57 -6.96 0.80
C GLY A 26 4.98 -6.44 2.18
N LEU A 27 4.51 -5.25 2.57
CA LEU A 27 4.76 -4.67 3.90
C LEU A 27 4.25 -5.60 5.02
N VAL A 28 3.01 -6.09 4.91
CA VAL A 28 2.42 -7.01 5.89
C VAL A 28 3.16 -8.34 5.91
N GLY A 29 3.48 -8.90 4.74
CA GLY A 29 4.24 -10.15 4.65
C GLY A 29 5.64 -10.03 5.26
N PHE A 30 6.34 -8.92 5.03
CA PHE A 30 7.68 -8.68 5.58
C PHE A 30 7.68 -8.53 7.09
N GLU A 31 6.59 -7.99 7.66
CA GLU A 31 6.41 -7.93 9.10
C GLU A 31 6.10 -9.32 9.69
N LEU A 32 5.18 -10.07 9.08
CA LEU A 32 4.74 -11.38 9.59
C LEU A 32 5.79 -12.48 9.44
N PHE A 33 6.56 -12.49 8.35
CA PHE A 33 7.50 -13.56 8.04
C PHE A 33 8.96 -13.25 8.42
N GLY A 34 9.21 -12.07 8.98
CA GLY A 34 10.52 -11.70 9.53
C GLY A 34 11.54 -11.00 8.63
N PRO A 35 11.33 -10.67 7.33
CA PRO A 35 12.23 -9.80 6.59
C PRO A 35 12.58 -8.46 7.26
N PHE A 36 11.71 -7.91 8.13
CA PHE A 36 12.00 -6.69 8.88
C PHE A 36 12.79 -6.87 10.18
N ASN A 37 13.08 -8.11 10.59
CA ASN A 37 13.81 -8.35 11.82
C ASN A 37 15.21 -7.74 11.76
N ARG A 38 15.52 -6.87 12.73
CA ARG A 38 16.79 -6.12 12.82
C ARG A 38 17.04 -5.11 11.69
N VAL A 39 16.03 -4.84 10.86
CA VAL A 39 16.06 -3.82 9.80
C VAL A 39 15.18 -2.64 10.17
N VAL A 40 13.99 -2.92 10.73
CA VAL A 40 13.03 -1.90 11.16
C VAL A 40 12.82 -2.03 12.66
N GLU A 41 13.26 -1.03 13.40
CA GLU A 41 13.16 -0.99 14.87
C GLU A 41 11.75 -0.58 15.33
N ASP A 42 11.22 0.51 14.78
CA ASP A 42 9.84 0.97 14.99
C ASP A 42 8.96 0.60 13.79
N ARG A 43 8.38 -0.61 13.84
CA ARG A 43 7.55 -1.16 12.76
C ARG A 43 6.23 -0.42 12.60
N GLU A 44 5.62 0.02 13.69
CA GLU A 44 4.33 0.70 13.66
C GLU A 44 4.45 2.05 12.95
N THR A 45 5.43 2.86 13.34
CA THR A 45 5.67 4.17 12.71
C THR A 45 6.04 4.01 11.25
N PHE A 46 6.89 3.01 10.93
CA PHE A 46 7.25 2.68 9.55
C PHE A 46 6.02 2.30 8.72
N PHE A 47 5.17 1.40 9.21
CA PHE A 47 3.97 0.96 8.50
C PHE A 47 3.00 2.13 8.25
N ARG A 48 2.74 2.97 9.27
CA ARG A 48 1.89 4.17 9.12
C ARG A 48 2.43 5.11 8.07
N HIS A 49 3.75 5.34 8.07
CA HIS A 49 4.40 6.17 7.06
C HIS A 49 4.24 5.58 5.66
N ALA A 50 4.61 4.32 5.47
CA ALA A 50 4.59 3.65 4.18
C ALA A 50 3.16 3.55 3.62
N ALA A 51 2.19 3.11 4.42
CA ALA A 51 0.79 3.08 4.03
C ALA A 51 0.25 4.48 3.67
N GLY A 52 0.70 5.52 4.39
CA GLY A 52 0.38 6.91 4.06
C GLY A 52 0.97 7.39 2.73
N GLN A 53 2.14 6.90 2.32
CA GLN A 53 2.70 7.20 0.99
C GLN A 53 1.93 6.46 -0.11
N LEU A 54 1.66 5.16 0.07
CA LEU A 54 0.86 4.36 -0.86
C LEU A 54 -0.53 4.97 -1.08
N ALA A 55 -1.16 5.49 -0.02
CA ALA A 55 -2.42 6.21 -0.11
C ALA A 55 -2.31 7.44 -1.03
N LYS A 56 -1.28 8.27 -0.86
CA LYS A 56 -1.05 9.45 -1.72
C LYS A 56 -0.80 9.06 -3.17
N GLU A 57 -0.06 7.98 -3.43
CA GLU A 57 0.22 7.48 -4.78
C GLU A 57 -1.06 7.14 -5.54
N VAL A 58 -2.09 6.63 -4.85
CA VAL A 58 -3.41 6.34 -5.44
C VAL A 58 -4.41 7.50 -5.29
N GLY A 59 -3.95 8.68 -4.85
CA GLY A 59 -4.77 9.90 -4.73
C GLY A 59 -5.62 9.99 -3.46
N LEU A 60 -5.42 9.11 -2.48
CA LEU A 60 -6.08 9.19 -1.18
C LEU A 60 -5.32 10.19 -0.29
N VAL A 61 -5.95 11.34 -0.04
CA VAL A 61 -5.42 12.36 0.88
C VAL A 61 -6.09 12.25 2.24
N PRO A 62 -5.39 12.56 3.35
CA PRO A 62 -6.00 12.59 4.67
C PRO A 62 -7.19 13.53 4.68
N THR A 63 -8.37 13.01 5.04
CA THR A 63 -9.56 13.84 5.23
C THR A 63 -9.29 14.76 6.42
N ARG A 64 -9.24 16.07 6.19
CA ARG A 64 -9.20 17.06 7.27
C ARG A 64 -10.51 16.91 8.06
N ARG A 65 -10.43 16.38 9.28
CA ARG A 65 -11.51 16.45 10.27
C ARG A 65 -11.25 17.62 11.19
#